data_AF-A0AAJ6ML01-F1
#
_entry.id   AF-A0AAJ6ML01-F1
#
_cell.length_a   1.000
_cell.length_b   1.000
_cell.length_c   1.000
_cell.angle_alpha   90.00
_cell.angle_beta   90.00
_cell.angle_gamma   90.00
#
_symmetry.space_group_name_H-M   'P 1'
#
loop_
_entity.id
_entity.type
_entity.pdbx_description
1 polymer ?
#
loop_
_entity_poly.entity_id
_entity_poly.type
_entity_poly.pdbx_seq_one_letter_code
_entity_poly.pdbx_strand_id
1 'polypeptide(L)'
;MVGVTSNRVLIDGVHRDWLRRKYVQALLHHAGVACIILHTIDAEDARGGSALAIMRRLDGLVLTGDESNIDPDVLKAPSVIDRG
;
A
#
# COMPACT_ATOMS: atom_id res chain seq x y z
N MET A 1 0.25 14.09 -6.00
CA MET A 1 -0.45 12.79 -6.10
C MET A 1 -0.01 11.89 -4.96
N VAL A 2 -0.97 11.29 -4.26
CA VAL A 2 -0.71 10.41 -3.13
C VAL A 2 -1.06 8.97 -3.49
N GLY A 3 -0.19 8.03 -3.16
CA GLY A 3 -0.48 6.60 -3.25
C GLY A 3 -1.30 6.15 -2.04
N VAL A 4 -2.35 5.37 -2.28
CA VAL A 4 -3.23 4.83 -1.24
C VAL A 4 -3.15 3.31 -1.29
N THR A 5 -2.72 2.68 -0.20
CA THR A 5 -2.60 1.21 -0.16
C THR A 5 -3.98 0.55 -0.18
N SER A 6 -4.18 -0.41 -1.07
CA SER A 6 -5.28 -1.37 -0.96
C SER A 6 -4.93 -2.47 0.04
N ASN A 7 -5.95 -3.24 0.44
CA ASN A 7 -5.80 -4.42 1.30
C ASN A 7 -6.29 -5.64 0.54
N ARG A 8 -5.71 -6.80 0.83
CA ARG A 8 -6.14 -8.07 0.24
C ARG A 8 -7.33 -8.63 1.00
N VAL A 9 -8.37 -9.03 0.27
CA VAL A 9 -9.53 -9.76 0.79
C VAL A 9 -9.70 -11.06 0.02
N LEU A 10 -10.13 -12.12 0.71
CA LEU A 10 -10.48 -13.40 0.09
C LEU A 10 -12.00 -13.50 0.04
N ILE A 11 -12.56 -13.51 -1.18
CA ILE A 11 -14.01 -13.64 -1.40
C ILE A 11 -14.21 -14.77 -2.40
N ASP A 12 -14.97 -15.79 -2.02
CA ASP A 12 -15.22 -16.99 -2.83
C ASP A 12 -13.93 -17.70 -3.28
N GLY A 13 -12.90 -17.71 -2.41
CA GLY A 13 -11.59 -18.30 -2.72
C GLY A 13 -10.72 -17.47 -3.67
N VAL A 14 -11.16 -16.28 -4.07
CA VAL A 14 -10.42 -15.39 -4.98
C VAL A 14 -9.83 -14.22 -4.19
N HIS A 15 -8.52 -14.02 -4.32
CA HIS A 15 -7.84 -12.83 -3.79
C HIS A 15 -8.24 -11.60 -4.60
N ARG A 16 -8.70 -10.57 -3.89
CA ARG A 16 -9.09 -9.28 -4.47
C ARG A 16 -8.45 -8.16 -3.67
N ASP A 17 -8.20 -7.05 -4.33
CA ASP A 17 -7.85 -5.80 -3.66
C ASP A 17 -9.12 -5.06 -3.26
N TRP A 18 -9.10 -4.50 -2.06
CA TRP A 18 -10.20 -3.78 -1.46
C TRP A 18 -9.69 -2.49 -0.79
N LEU A 19 -10.52 -1.45 -0.87
CA LEU A 19 -10.27 -0.16 -0.23
C LEU A 19 -11.57 0.39 0.35
N ARG A 20 -11.58 0.73 1.64
CA ARG A 20 -12.74 1.37 2.26
C ARG A 20 -12.93 2.77 1.68
N ARG A 21 -14.15 3.05 1.20
CA ARG A 21 -14.53 4.33 0.57
C ARG A 21 -14.19 5.57 1.39
N LYS A 22 -14.22 5.47 2.73
CA LYS A 22 -13.92 6.59 3.64
C LYS A 22 -12.56 7.25 3.37
N TYR A 23 -11.54 6.47 2.98
CA TYR A 23 -10.21 7.00 2.68
C TYR A 23 -10.20 7.82 1.38
N VAL A 24 -10.88 7.32 0.34
CA VAL A 24 -11.02 8.04 -0.94
C VAL A 24 -11.84 9.32 -0.76
N GLN A 25 -12.92 9.28 0.03
CA GLN A 25 -13.70 10.48 0.33
C GLN A 25 -12.89 11.53 1.09
N ALA A 26 -12.17 11.11 2.15
CA ALA A 26 -11.29 12.01 2.90
C ALA A 26 -10.26 12.71 1.99
N LEU A 27 -9.59 11.96 1.12
CA LEU A 27 -8.51 12.50 0.31
C LEU A 27 -9.01 13.31 -0.90
N LEU A 28 -9.95 12.76 -1.67
CA LEU A 28 -10.47 13.44 -2.87
C LEU A 28 -11.35 14.63 -2.50
N HIS A 29 -12.32 14.45 -1.59
CA HIS A 29 -13.39 15.44 -1.39
C HIS A 29 -13.05 16.44 -0.28
N HIS A 30 -12.41 15.99 0.80
CA HIS A 30 -12.11 16.88 1.93
C HIS A 30 -10.73 17.53 1.84
N ALA A 31 -9.75 16.85 1.24
CA ALA A 31 -8.39 17.38 1.11
C ALA A 31 -8.04 17.88 -0.31
N GLY A 32 -8.87 17.59 -1.33
CA GLY A 32 -8.60 18.00 -2.71
C GLY A 32 -7.36 17.35 -3.33
N VAL A 33 -6.98 16.15 -2.85
CA VAL A 33 -5.73 15.48 -3.24
C VAL A 33 -6.01 14.42 -4.30
N ALA A 34 -5.29 14.47 -5.43
CA ALA A 34 -5.33 13.39 -6.42
C ALA A 34 -4.70 12.09 -5.86
N CYS A 35 -5.44 10.99 -5.96
CA CYS A 35 -5.08 9.69 -5.39
C CYS A 35 -4.84 8.64 -6.48
N ILE A 36 -3.83 7.79 -6.27
CA ILE A 36 -3.65 6.54 -7.03
C ILE A 36 -3.78 5.36 -6.06
N ILE A 37 -4.59 4.36 -6.43
CA ILE A 37 -4.71 3.13 -5.63
C ILE A 37 -3.53 2.23 -5.97
N LEU A 38 -2.77 1.86 -4.94
CA LEU A 38 -1.66 0.91 -5.04
C LEU A 38 -2.19 -0.49 -4.71
N HIS A 39 -1.94 -1.43 -5.61
CA HIS A 39 -2.35 -2.83 -5.45
C HIS A 39 -1.51 -3.55 -4.40
N THR A 40 -2.05 -4.62 -3.82
CA THR A 40 -1.31 -5.46 -2.89
C THR A 40 -0.28 -6.29 -3.67
N ILE A 41 0.99 -5.90 -3.61
CA ILE A 41 2.10 -6.67 -4.18
C ILE A 41 2.52 -7.80 -3.23
N ASP A 42 3.01 -8.91 -3.78
CA ASP A 42 3.71 -9.91 -2.98
C ASP A 42 5.20 -9.57 -2.81
N ALA A 43 5.90 -10.36 -2.00
CA ALA A 43 7.30 -10.10 -1.67
C ALA A 43 8.24 -10.23 -2.89
N GLU A 44 7.87 -11.02 -3.89
CA GLU A 44 8.66 -11.19 -5.11
C GLU A 44 8.46 -9.99 -6.05
N ASP A 45 7.22 -9.49 -6.18
CA ASP A 45 6.89 -8.28 -6.92
C ASP A 45 7.62 -7.03 -6.37
N ALA A 46 7.81 -6.96 -5.05
CA ALA A 46 8.52 -5.86 -4.39
C ALA A 46 10.01 -5.77 -4.77
N ARG A 47 10.64 -6.89 -5.13
CA ARG A 47 12.08 -6.96 -5.46
C ARG A 47 12.41 -6.42 -6.85
N GLY A 48 11.43 -6.35 -7.74
CA GLY A 48 11.61 -5.99 -9.15
C GLY A 48 11.88 -4.50 -9.45
N GLY A 49 12.15 -3.65 -8.45
CA GLY A 49 12.44 -2.23 -8.61
C GLY A 49 11.26 -1.35 -9.07
N SER A 50 10.20 -1.95 -9.60
CA SER A 50 8.96 -1.28 -10.03
C SER A 50 8.30 -0.51 -8.88
N ALA A 51 8.22 -1.12 -7.69
CA ALA A 51 7.68 -0.48 -6.48
C ALA A 51 8.45 0.80 -6.14
N LEU A 52 9.78 0.76 -6.17
CA LEU A 52 10.61 1.94 -5.91
C LEU A 52 10.41 3.03 -6.97
N ALA A 53 10.28 2.66 -8.24
CA ALA A 53 10.03 3.59 -9.32
C ALA A 53 8.66 4.29 -9.19
N ILE A 54 7.63 3.57 -8.74
CA ILE A 54 6.31 4.13 -8.40
C ILE A 54 6.46 5.08 -7.22
N MET A 55 7.10 4.64 -6.14
CA MET A 55 7.26 5.44 -4.91
C MET A 55 7.97 6.78 -5.17
N ARG A 56 8.97 6.81 -6.05
CA ARG A 56 9.68 8.05 -6.43
C ARG A 56 8.81 9.07 -7.18
N ARG A 57 7.64 8.68 -7.69
CA ARG A 57 6.70 9.55 -8.41
C ARG A 57 5.54 10.03 -7.54
N LEU A 58 5.47 9.58 -6.29
CA LEU A 58 4.41 9.96 -5.36
C LEU A 58 4.89 11.11 -4.46
N ASP A 59 4.00 12.08 -4.23
CA ASP A 59 4.23 13.18 -3.29
C ASP A 59 3.92 12.77 -1.85
N GLY A 60 3.31 11.59 -1.67
CA GLY A 60 2.99 11.02 -0.36
C GLY A 60 2.41 9.62 -0.45
N LEU A 61 2.39 8.93 0.69
CA LEU A 61 1.84 7.59 0.84
C LEU A 61 0.84 7.59 1.99
N VAL A 62 -0.34 7.01 1.76
CA VAL A 62 -1.37 6.77 2.78
C VAL A 62 -1.48 5.28 3.02
N LEU A 63 -1.17 4.88 4.25
CA LEU A 63 -1.40 3.54 4.76
C LEU A 63 -2.83 3.46 5.29
N THR A 64 -3.63 2.58 4.70
CA THR A 64 -5.01 2.39 5.13
C THR A 64 -5.10 1.36 6.24
N GLY A 65 -5.95 1.61 7.24
CA GLY A 65 -6.25 0.62 8.27
C GLY A 65 -7.26 -0.41 7.77
N ASP A 66 -7.04 -1.66 8.19
CA ASP A 66 -7.83 -2.84 7.91
C ASP A 66 -7.95 -3.75 9.14
N GLU A 67 -8.78 -4.79 9.07
CA GLU A 67 -8.94 -5.79 10.14
C GLU A 67 -7.82 -6.84 10.16
N SER A 68 -6.98 -6.86 9.12
CA SER A 68 -5.79 -7.70 9.04
C SER A 68 -4.72 -7.31 10.07
N ASN A 69 -3.92 -8.30 10.46
CA ASN A 69 -2.79 -8.13 11.37
C ASN A 69 -1.48 -8.14 10.60
N ILE A 70 -0.49 -7.40 11.10
CA ILE A 70 0.89 -7.47 10.61
C ILE A 70 1.48 -8.83 11.03
N ASP A 71 2.12 -9.52 10.10
CA ASP A 71 2.89 -10.73 10.41
C ASP A 71 4.05 -10.36 11.36
N PRO A 72 4.11 -10.94 12.58
CA PRO A 72 5.14 -10.62 13.55
C PRO A 72 6.57 -10.90 13.06
N ASP A 73 6.76 -11.78 12.08
CA ASP A 73 8.09 -12.10 11.55
C ASP A 73 8.64 -10.97 10.66
N VAL A 74 7.78 -10.13 10.07
CA VAL A 74 8.19 -8.93 9.32
C VAL A 74 8.95 -7.94 10.21
N LEU A 75 8.62 -7.87 11.50
CA LEU A 75 9.25 -6.96 12.45
C LEU A 75 10.59 -7.49 12.99
N LYS A 76 10.91 -8.76 12.75
CA LYS A 76 12.16 -9.40 13.21
C LYS A 76 13.29 -9.32 12.19
N ALA A 77 12.98 -9.00 10.94
CA ALA A 77 14.00 -8.84 9.91
C ALA A 77 14.89 -7.62 10.22
N PRO A 78 16.23 -7.77 10.21
CA PRO A 78 17.11 -6.62 10.40
C PRO A 78 16.84 -5.60 9.29
N SER A 79 16.67 -4.33 9.67
CA SER A 79 16.59 -3.23 8.73
C SER A 79 17.92 -3.17 7.96
N VAL A 80 17.95 -3.71 6.75
CA VAL A 80 19.04 -3.45 5.81
C VAL A 80 18.87 -1.99 5.36
N ILE A 81 19.35 -1.07 6.19
CA ILE A 81 19.70 0.27 5.77
C ILE A 81 21.13 0.17 5.28
N ASP A 82 21.30 -0.30 4.05
CA ASP A 82 22.56 -0.12 3.34
C ASP A 82 22.64 1.35 2.91
N ARG A 83 23.42 2.14 3.67
CA ARG A 83 23.81 3.49 3.26
C ARG A 83 25.06 3.36 2.40
N GLY A 84 24.86 3.05 1.11
CA GLY A 84 25.81 3.34 0.05
C GLY A 84 25.75 4.81 -0.35
#